data_AF-A0AAU0NP81-F1
#
_entry.id   AF-A0AAU0NP81-F1
#
_cell.length_a   1.000
_cell.length_b   1.000
_cell.length_c   1.000
_cell.angle_alpha   90.00
_cell.angle_beta   90.00
_cell.angle_gamma   90.00
#
_symmetry.space_group_name_H-M   'P 1'
#
loop_
_entity.id
_entity.type
_entity.pdbx_description
1 polymer ?
#
loop_
_entity_poly.entity_id
_entity_poly.type
_entity_poly.pdbx_seq_one_letter_code
_entity_poly.pdbx_strand_id
1 'polypeptide(L)'
;MKGIFIGNFYHCMPAKTPDDDGKRAIINYYCFGPIEVVIYGVTSTNEYYFDYTYPELWGDAELEHEYNIITKEKMLKVIDEEIELCERNGGTDIAKALRSEKKLIEKF
;
A
#
# COMPACT_ATOMS: atom_id res chain seq x y z
N MET A 1 -14.63 0.73 -0.89
CA MET A 1 -13.28 0.52 -1.45
C MET A 1 -13.42 -0.21 -2.78
N LYS A 2 -12.61 0.12 -3.80
CA LYS A 2 -12.57 -0.65 -5.06
C LYS A 2 -11.20 -1.32 -5.14
N GLY A 3 -11.16 -2.56 -5.58
CA GLY A 3 -9.97 -3.40 -5.53
C GLY A 3 -10.18 -4.75 -6.19
N ILE A 4 -9.12 -5.57 -6.20
CA ILE A 4 -9.11 -6.94 -6.74
C ILE A 4 -8.50 -7.91 -5.72
N PHE A 5 -8.87 -9.18 -5.82
CA PHE A 5 -8.22 -10.24 -5.05
C PHE A 5 -7.04 -10.82 -5.84
N ILE A 6 -5.89 -10.93 -5.18
CA ILE A 6 -4.70 -11.64 -5.67
C ILE A 6 -4.28 -12.61 -4.56
N GLY A 7 -4.55 -13.91 -4.75
CA GLY A 7 -4.46 -14.88 -3.67
C GLY A 7 -5.41 -14.51 -2.53
N ASN A 8 -4.88 -14.41 -1.31
CA ASN A 8 -5.65 -14.01 -0.12
C ASN A 8 -5.69 -12.50 0.10
N PHE A 9 -5.01 -11.69 -0.71
CA PHE A 9 -4.94 -10.25 -0.50
C PHE A 9 -5.93 -9.50 -1.38
N TYR A 10 -6.64 -8.54 -0.77
CA TYR A 10 -7.48 -7.58 -1.46
C TYR A 10 -6.70 -6.28 -1.70
N HIS A 11 -6.26 -6.08 -2.95
CA HIS A 11 -5.48 -4.92 -3.39
C HIS A 11 -6.41 -3.79 -3.79
N CYS A 12 -6.19 -2.60 -3.23
CA CYS A 12 -7.11 -1.48 -3.35
C CYS A 12 -6.60 -0.36 -4.26
N MET A 13 -7.53 0.46 -4.74
CA MET A 13 -7.21 1.72 -5.38
C MET A 13 -6.51 2.67 -4.39
N PRO A 14 -5.54 3.49 -4.86
CA PRO A 14 -4.95 4.55 -4.06
C PRO A 14 -6.00 5.46 -3.42
N ALA A 15 -5.74 5.92 -2.20
CA ALA A 15 -6.63 6.85 -1.52
C ALA A 15 -6.60 8.22 -2.22
N LYS A 16 -7.81 8.77 -2.45
CA LYS A 16 -7.99 10.09 -3.08
C LYS A 16 -7.77 11.24 -2.10
N THR A 17 -8.00 10.98 -0.81
CA THR A 17 -7.92 11.97 0.27
C THR A 17 -7.10 11.39 1.41
N PRO A 18 -6.41 12.24 2.18
CA PRO A 18 -5.79 11.81 3.43
C PRO A 18 -6.81 11.31 4.45
N ASP A 19 -6.35 10.52 5.42
CA ASP A 19 -7.05 10.16 6.63
C ASP A 19 -7.02 11.29 7.68
N ASP A 20 -7.54 11.01 8.88
CA ASP A 20 -7.63 11.98 9.98
C ASP A 20 -6.26 12.41 10.52
N ASP A 21 -5.21 11.60 10.31
CA ASP A 21 -3.82 11.92 10.65
C ASP A 21 -3.09 12.65 9.51
N GLY A 22 -3.78 12.91 8.40
CA GLY A 22 -3.22 13.54 7.21
C GLY A 22 -2.32 12.62 6.39
N LYS A 23 -2.34 11.30 6.63
CA LYS A 23 -1.63 10.30 5.81
C LYS A 23 -2.51 9.88 4.64
N ARG A 24 -1.90 9.59 3.49
CA ARG A 24 -2.62 9.11 2.31
C ARG A 24 -1.99 7.83 1.79
N ALA A 25 -2.76 6.75 1.79
CA ALA A 25 -2.35 5.47 1.22
C ALA A 25 -2.23 5.56 -0.31
N ILE A 26 -1.09 5.11 -0.83
CA ILE A 26 -0.80 5.01 -2.27
C ILE A 26 -0.94 3.56 -2.72
N ILE A 27 -0.38 2.62 -1.95
CA ILE A 27 -0.57 1.19 -2.11
C ILE A 27 -1.15 0.68 -0.79
N ASN A 28 -2.23 -0.08 -0.85
CA ASN A 28 -2.75 -0.78 0.31
C ASN A 28 -3.43 -2.08 -0.08
N TYR A 29 -3.15 -3.13 0.69
CA TYR A 29 -3.79 -4.42 0.53
C TYR A 29 -4.00 -5.12 1.87
N TYR A 30 -5.06 -5.92 1.92
CA TYR A 30 -5.60 -6.49 3.15
C TYR A 30 -5.76 -8.00 2.97
N CYS A 31 -5.20 -8.78 3.89
CA CYS A 31 -5.33 -10.24 3.86
C CYS A 31 -6.72 -10.68 4.33
N PHE A 32 -7.35 -11.54 3.56
CA PHE A 32 -8.46 -12.40 3.99
C PHE A 32 -7.88 -13.72 4.51
N GLY A 33 -7.55 -13.73 5.80
CA GLY A 33 -6.85 -14.82 6.47
C GLY A 33 -6.34 -14.37 7.85
N PRO A 34 -5.13 -14.77 8.31
CA PRO A 34 -4.49 -14.08 9.43
C PRO A 34 -4.43 -12.58 9.12
N ILE A 35 -4.74 -11.73 10.11
CA ILE A 35 -4.88 -10.29 9.90
C ILE A 35 -3.52 -9.72 9.49
N GLU A 36 -3.38 -9.43 8.20
CA GLU A 36 -2.23 -8.74 7.62
C GLU A 36 -2.72 -7.53 6.81
N VAL A 37 -2.14 -6.36 7.09
CA VAL A 37 -2.46 -5.11 6.41
C VAL A 37 -1.17 -4.42 6.05
N VAL A 38 -0.95 -4.20 4.75
CA VAL A 38 0.22 -3.46 4.26
C VAL A 38 -0.23 -2.17 3.64
N ILE A 39 0.41 -1.07 4.03
CA ILE A 39 0.18 0.26 3.48
C ILE A 39 1.53 0.91 3.15
N TYR A 40 1.65 1.39 1.93
CA TYR A 40 2.65 2.38 1.55
C TYR A 40 1.93 3.69 1.25
N GLY A 41 2.40 4.79 1.83
CA GLY A 41 1.74 6.07 1.66
C GLY A 41 2.66 7.26 1.80
N VAL A 42 2.03 8.43 1.90
CA VAL A 42 2.68 9.72 2.14
C VAL A 42 2.07 10.38 3.38
N THR A 43 2.91 10.96 4.23
CA THR A 43 2.49 11.70 5.43
C THR A 43 2.06 13.14 5.10
N SER A 44 1.51 13.83 6.08
CA SER A 44 1.20 15.27 6.00
C SER A 44 2.45 16.15 5.81
N THR A 45 3.64 15.63 6.16
CA THR A 45 4.95 16.26 5.98
C THR A 45 5.62 15.92 4.64
N ASN A 46 4.93 15.21 3.74
CA ASN A 46 5.45 14.70 2.46
C ASN A 46 6.58 13.67 2.58
N GLU A 47 6.64 12.93 3.69
CA GLU A 47 7.52 11.78 3.84
C GLU A 47 6.81 10.52 3.37
N TYR A 48 7.54 9.62 2.70
CA TYR A 48 6.98 8.32 2.33
C TYR A 48 7.11 7.35 3.48
N TYR A 49 6.11 6.50 3.68
CA TYR A 49 6.12 5.52 4.75
C TYR A 49 5.71 4.13 4.27
N PHE A 50 6.13 3.14 5.05
CA PHE A 50 5.66 1.76 5.06
C PHE A 50 5.06 1.48 6.43
N ASP A 51 3.86 0.92 6.43
CA ASP A 51 3.09 0.55 7.61
C ASP A 51 2.58 -0.88 7.40
N TYR A 52 2.97 -1.79 8.29
CA TYR A 52 2.61 -3.19 8.22
C TYR A 52 2.09 -3.68 9.57
N THR A 53 0.84 -4.13 9.57
CA THR A 53 0.22 -4.79 10.70
C THR A 53 0.10 -6.28 10.41
N TYR A 54 0.55 -7.14 11.31
CA TYR A 54 0.56 -8.60 11.10
C TYR A 54 0.40 -9.36 12.43
N PRO A 55 0.04 -10.66 12.41
CA PRO A 55 -0.08 -11.42 13.64
C PRO A 55 1.30 -11.85 14.15
N GLU A 56 1.53 -11.76 15.46
CA GLU A 56 2.68 -12.40 16.09
C GLU A 56 2.62 -13.94 15.89
N LEU A 57 3.76 -14.59 15.67
CA LEU A 57 3.82 -16.04 15.45
C LEU A 57 3.33 -16.82 16.68
N TRP A 58 2.28 -17.64 16.51
CA TRP A 58 1.78 -18.64 17.48
C TRP A 58 1.24 -18.10 18.82
N GLY A 59 0.60 -16.92 18.86
CA GLY A 59 -0.03 -16.38 20.06
C GLY A 59 -1.37 -15.68 19.82
N ASP A 60 -2.30 -15.81 20.78
CA ASP A 60 -3.72 -15.41 20.68
C ASP A 60 -4.02 -13.96 21.13
N ALA A 61 -3.13 -12.97 21.05
CA ALA A 61 -3.48 -11.67 21.65
C ALA A 61 -3.07 -10.36 20.96
N GLU A 62 -1.88 -10.17 20.39
CA GLU A 62 -1.48 -8.84 19.89
C GLU A 62 -1.00 -8.87 18.44
N LEU A 63 -1.47 -7.88 17.67
CA LEU A 63 -0.96 -7.63 16.32
C LEU A 63 0.35 -6.88 16.46
N GLU A 64 1.36 -7.35 15.76
CA GLU A 64 2.62 -6.65 15.58
C GLU A 64 2.43 -5.51 14.59
N HIS A 65 3.18 -4.43 14.82
CA HIS A 65 3.11 -3.23 14.00
C HIS A 65 4.50 -2.72 13.66
N GLU A 66 4.80 -2.67 12.36
CA GLU A 66 6.02 -2.08 11.82
C GLU A 66 5.68 -0.79 11.09
N TYR A 67 6.32 0.32 11.49
CA TYR A 67 6.20 1.61 10.81
C TYR A 67 7.58 2.19 10.51
N ASN A 68 7.84 2.49 9.23
CA ASN A 68 9.11 3.06 8.79
C ASN A 68 8.89 4.22 7.82
N ILE A 69 9.69 5.29 7.96
CA ILE A 69 9.88 6.26 6.88
C ILE A 69 10.82 5.64 5.84
N ILE A 70 10.41 5.70 4.57
CA ILE A 70 11.14 5.11 3.46
C ILE A 70 11.56 6.19 2.46
N THR A 71 12.58 5.88 1.66
CA THR A 71 13.04 6.82 0.63
C THR A 71 12.08 6.84 -0.57
N LYS A 72 12.17 7.92 -1.35
CA LYS A 72 11.46 8.07 -2.63
C LYS A 72 11.76 6.90 -3.58
N GLU A 73 13.02 6.44 -3.65
CA GLU A 73 13.44 5.33 -4.51
C GLU A 73 12.77 4.02 -4.09
N LYS A 74 12.65 3.76 -2.78
CA LYS A 74 11.95 2.58 -2.28
C LYS A 74 10.46 2.64 -2.61
N MET A 75 9.80 3.79 -2.42
CA MET A 75 8.40 3.97 -2.79
C MET A 75 8.18 3.73 -4.30
N LEU A 76 9.00 4.32 -5.17
CA LEU A 76 8.91 4.14 -6.62
C LEU A 76 9.09 2.67 -7.03
N LYS A 77 10.05 1.97 -6.40
CA LYS A 77 10.28 0.54 -6.64
C LYS A 77 9.05 -0.31 -6.28
N VAL A 78 8.44 -0.07 -5.13
CA VAL A 78 7.25 -0.82 -4.69
C VAL A 78 6.05 -0.52 -5.59
N ILE A 79 5.90 0.72 -6.07
CA ILE A 79 4.88 1.06 -7.08
C ILE A 79 5.06 0.26 -8.36
N ASP A 80 6.29 0.11 -8.86
CA ASP A 80 6.56 -0.70 -10.06
C ASP A 80 6.21 -2.17 -9.84
N GLU A 81 6.60 -2.76 -8.70
CA GLU A 81 6.28 -4.14 -8.33
C GLU A 81 4.76 -4.37 -8.25
N GLU A 82 4.02 -3.44 -7.65
CA GLU A 82 2.56 -3.51 -7.52
C GLU A 82 1.84 -3.32 -8.86
N ILE A 83 2.34 -2.44 -9.73
CA ILE A 83 1.84 -2.31 -11.11
C ILE A 83 1.97 -3.64 -11.84
N GLU A 84 3.16 -4.26 -11.82
CA GLU A 84 3.40 -5.55 -12.48
C GLU A 84 2.54 -6.67 -11.89
N LEU A 85 2.32 -6.68 -10.58
CA LEU A 85 1.44 -7.64 -9.92
C LEU A 85 -0.01 -7.45 -10.36
N CYS A 86 -0.53 -6.22 -10.31
CA CYS A 86 -1.90 -5.90 -10.71
C CYS A 86 -2.16 -6.24 -12.19
N GLU A 87 -1.23 -5.91 -13.10
CA GLU A 87 -1.42 -6.17 -14.53
C GLU A 87 -1.51 -7.66 -14.87
N ARG A 88 -0.70 -8.49 -14.20
CA ARG A 88 -0.74 -9.94 -14.37
C ARG A 88 -2.02 -10.58 -13.84
N ASN A 89 -2.76 -9.89 -12.97
CA ASN A 89 -3.94 -10.42 -12.28
C ASN A 89 -5.24 -9.66 -12.61
N GLY A 90 -5.27 -8.87 -13.69
CA GLY A 90 -6.48 -8.17 -14.15
C GLY A 90 -6.80 -6.85 -13.42
N GLY A 91 -5.89 -6.33 -12.61
CA GLY A 91 -5.98 -5.06 -11.88
C GLY A 91 -5.61 -3.83 -12.70
N THR A 92 -6.01 -3.77 -13.98
CA THR A 92 -5.59 -2.71 -14.91
C THR A 92 -5.93 -1.29 -14.42
N ASP A 93 -7.07 -1.11 -13.75
CA ASP A 93 -7.48 0.19 -13.20
C ASP A 93 -6.58 0.65 -12.05
N ILE A 94 -6.17 -0.28 -11.17
CA ILE A 94 -5.23 0.00 -10.07
C ILE A 94 -3.86 0.33 -10.64
N ALA A 95 -3.35 -0.48 -11.57
CA ALA A 95 -2.09 -0.24 -12.24
C ALA A 95 -2.06 1.14 -12.94
N LYS A 96 -3.15 1.55 -13.58
CA LYS A 96 -3.29 2.89 -14.19
C LYS A 96 -3.26 4.01 -13.15
N ALA A 97 -3.92 3.83 -12.01
CA ALA A 97 -3.88 4.81 -10.92
C ALA A 97 -2.46 4.92 -10.33
N LEU A 98 -1.80 3.79 -10.08
CA LEU A 98 -0.44 3.75 -9.56
C LEU A 98 0.58 4.39 -10.50
N ARG A 99 0.43 4.23 -11.82
CA ARG A 99 1.25 4.98 -12.80
C ARG A 99 1.07 6.50 -12.69
N SER A 100 -0.13 6.95 -12.34
CA SER A 100 -0.41 8.37 -12.15
C SER A 100 0.26 8.88 -10.87
N GLU A 101 0.18 8.11 -9.78
CA GLU A 101 0.90 8.38 -8.53
C GLU A 101 2.42 8.41 -8.74
N LYS A 102 2.97 7.42 -9.46
CA LYS A 102 4.40 7.34 -9.81
C LYS A 102 4.89 8.64 -10.47
N LYS A 103 4.16 9.12 -11.48
CA LYS A 103 4.50 10.37 -12.20
C LYS A 103 4.47 11.60 -11.29
N LEU A 104 3.55 11.65 -10.33
CA LEU A 104 3.50 12.73 -9.35
C LEU A 104 4.73 12.67 -8.44
N ILE A 105 5.06 11.49 -7.91
CA ILE A 105 6.24 11.28 -7.07
C ILE A 105 7.53 11.60 -7.83
N GLU A 106 7.67 11.20 -9.09
CA GLU A 106 8.87 11.49 -9.87
C GLU A 106 9.11 13.00 -10.04
N LYS A 107 8.03 13.77 -10.19
CA LYS A 107 8.06 15.21 -10.43
C LYS A 107 8.49 16.03 -9.20
N PHE A 108 8.25 15.54 -7.98
CA PHE A 108 8.50 16.26 -6.72
C PHE A 108 9.52 15.53 -5.86
#